data_AF-A0AAV1GW90-F1
#
_entry.id   AF-A0AAV1GW90-F1
#
_cell.length_a   1.000
_cell.length_b   1.000
_cell.length_c   1.000
_cell.angle_alpha   90.00
_cell.angle_beta   90.00
_cell.angle_gamma   90.00
#
_symmetry.space_group_name_H-M   'P 1'
#
loop_
_entity.id
_entity.type
_entity.pdbx_description
1 polymer ?
#
loop_
_entity_poly.entity_id
_entity_poly.type
_entity_poly.pdbx_seq_one_letter_code
_entity_poly.pdbx_strand_id
1 'polypeptide(L)'
;MVDVARARVQQSILANRSRIDKLNQAIDAKEKKIEYLRLALDISKEREEKERKRTEEIISKVNSDLERERQSNEKLDLEIAELHSKIGAVNTDLAQTEEVLNKYKSYRDIIVEISSCSPDDQSSQDEKLYLAHILSDPNHLLEKRTHLESINLHLLDSIQQEKTTLKKECEMTDTVVKNFTKEQDTHEALMKELEDQTKRMEDNAVYYKHMVQVFESVGNSNEDLMKQTLIKKVDELYDTIRSDEMFAFTTDDKLQKTYQAVEGLVKRLDKVPKGSLAKENMEHQQRQKSRQEQEQKRLQADRELKCRERSLAEYKPVLRRKLMPRSKPLPEKQKSKKVQSMELFDFIEDEDKRWEKVQKMSPQLNSRNWRINPLLNRLPSAEGTPHPSANNSAADHLNLCPGDSLTSLLRKAKTQKANARKYFPHPV
;
A
#
# COMPACT_ATOMS: atom_id res chain seq x y z
N MET A 1 -3.59 -14.13 84.64
CA MET A 1 -4.56 -14.14 83.51
C MET A 1 -4.55 -12.85 82.69
N VAL A 2 -4.51 -11.67 83.32
CA VAL A 2 -4.50 -10.37 82.62
C VAL A 2 -3.30 -10.21 81.65
N ASP A 3 -2.11 -10.65 82.03
CA ASP A 3 -0.91 -10.51 81.18
C ASP A 3 -0.95 -11.37 79.91
N VAL A 4 -1.57 -12.56 79.99
CA VAL A 4 -1.72 -13.46 78.84
C VAL A 4 -2.70 -12.87 77.83
N ALA A 5 -3.80 -12.26 78.30
CA ALA A 5 -4.74 -11.56 77.43
C ALA A 5 -4.08 -10.36 76.75
N ARG A 6 -3.29 -9.57 77.49
CA ARG A 6 -2.53 -8.43 76.96
C ARG A 6 -1.53 -8.88 75.88
N ALA A 7 -0.79 -9.95 76.12
CA ALA A 7 0.17 -10.50 75.16
C ALA A 7 -0.50 -10.98 73.86
N ARG A 8 -1.66 -11.66 73.96
CA ARG A 8 -2.45 -12.10 72.79
C ARG A 8 -2.95 -10.92 71.96
N VAL A 9 -3.46 -9.89 72.61
CA VAL A 9 -3.91 -8.66 71.92
C VAL A 9 -2.72 -7.99 71.22
N GLN A 10 -1.57 -7.87 71.89
CA GLN A 10 -0.38 -7.27 71.31
C GLN A 10 0.13 -8.05 70.09
N GLN A 11 0.13 -9.38 70.15
CA GLN A 11 0.49 -10.24 69.02
C GLN A 11 -0.49 -10.07 67.84
N SER A 12 -1.79 -10.01 68.11
CA SER A 12 -2.81 -9.75 67.09
C SER A 12 -2.64 -8.38 66.43
N ILE A 13 -2.35 -7.33 67.21
CA ILE A 13 -2.06 -5.99 66.69
C ILE A 13 -0.85 -6.01 65.76
N LEU A 14 0.24 -6.69 66.16
CA LEU A 14 1.45 -6.80 65.34
C LEU A 14 1.19 -7.57 64.03
N ALA A 15 0.41 -8.66 64.09
CA ALA A 15 0.02 -9.42 62.91
C ALA A 15 -0.84 -8.58 61.96
N ASN A 16 -1.79 -7.81 62.48
CA ASN A 16 -2.64 -6.91 61.70
C ASN A 16 -1.82 -5.77 61.07
N ARG A 17 -0.85 -5.20 61.78
CA ARG A 17 0.07 -4.19 61.22
C ARG A 17 0.84 -4.74 60.02
N SER A 18 1.45 -5.92 60.16
CA SER A 18 2.16 -6.56 59.03
C SER A 18 1.23 -6.86 57.84
N ARG A 19 -0.02 -7.23 58.09
CA ARG A 19 -1.02 -7.43 57.04
C ARG A 19 -1.39 -6.11 56.34
N ILE A 20 -1.58 -5.03 57.10
CA ILE A 20 -1.84 -3.68 56.55
C ILE A 20 -0.66 -3.23 55.69
N ASP A 21 0.58 -3.42 56.13
CA ASP A 21 1.77 -3.05 55.35
C ASP A 21 1.85 -3.80 54.02
N LYS A 22 1.52 -5.10 54.01
CA LYS A 22 1.45 -5.90 52.77
C LYS A 22 0.35 -5.41 51.83
N LEU A 23 -0.81 -5.02 52.36
CA LEU A 23 -1.90 -4.46 51.56
C LEU A 23 -1.51 -3.11 50.97
N ASN A 24 -0.87 -2.23 51.74
CA ASN A 24 -0.39 -0.94 51.26
C ASN A 24 0.66 -1.11 50.15
N GLN A 25 1.61 -2.02 50.30
CA GLN A 25 2.57 -2.34 49.23
C GLN A 25 1.89 -2.87 47.96
N ALA A 26 0.86 -3.70 48.11
CA ALA A 26 0.08 -4.19 46.97
C ALA A 26 -0.70 -3.07 46.29
N ILE A 27 -1.27 -2.13 47.05
CA ILE A 27 -1.95 -0.93 46.53
C ILE A 27 -0.95 -0.08 45.73
N ASP A 28 0.20 0.26 46.31
CA ASP A 28 1.24 1.05 45.63
C ASP A 28 1.70 0.40 44.31
N ALA A 29 1.86 -0.93 44.31
CA ALA A 29 2.23 -1.67 43.10
C ALA A 29 1.12 -1.61 42.02
N LYS A 30 -0.15 -1.66 42.42
CA LYS A 30 -1.29 -1.52 41.51
C LYS A 30 -1.44 -0.09 40.99
N GLU A 31 -1.25 0.92 41.82
CA GLU A 31 -1.27 2.32 41.42
C GLU A 31 -0.17 2.63 40.39
N LYS A 32 1.06 2.18 40.64
CA LYS A 32 2.16 2.29 39.65
C LYS A 32 1.81 1.61 38.33
N LYS A 33 1.14 0.46 38.39
CA LYS A 33 0.70 -0.25 37.17
C LYS A 33 -0.40 0.51 36.42
N ILE A 34 -1.34 1.13 37.14
CA ILE A 34 -2.40 1.96 36.55
C ILE A 34 -1.78 3.18 35.86
N GLU A 35 -0.83 3.86 36.49
CA GLU A 35 -0.13 5.01 35.89
C GLU A 35 0.62 4.63 34.62
N TYR A 36 1.33 3.49 34.62
CA TYR A 36 1.97 2.97 33.40
C TYR A 36 0.96 2.72 32.27
N LEU A 37 -0.19 2.13 32.60
CA LEU A 37 -1.23 1.85 31.60
C LEU A 37 -1.88 3.12 31.07
N ARG A 38 -2.08 4.15 31.90
CA ARG A 38 -2.56 5.47 31.47
C ARG A 38 -1.59 6.10 30.48
N LEU A 39 -0.30 6.13 30.80
CA LEU A 39 0.72 6.67 29.90
C LEU A 39 0.76 5.90 28.56
N ALA A 40 0.68 4.57 28.60
CA ALA A 40 0.66 3.75 27.39
C ALA A 40 -0.59 4.02 26.53
N LEU A 41 -1.75 4.23 27.17
CA LEU A 41 -3.01 4.57 26.50
C LEU A 41 -2.91 5.94 25.81
N ASP A 42 -2.35 6.94 26.48
CA ASP A 42 -2.21 8.28 25.93
C ASP A 42 -1.26 8.30 24.72
N ILE A 43 -0.14 7.56 24.80
CA ILE A 43 0.77 7.38 23.65
C ILE A 43 0.06 6.69 22.47
N SER A 44 -0.78 5.68 22.74
CA SER A 44 -1.55 4.99 21.70
C SER A 44 -2.54 5.93 21.03
N LYS A 45 -3.29 6.71 21.81
CA LYS A 45 -4.26 7.69 21.31
C LYS A 45 -3.60 8.74 20.43
N GLU A 46 -2.46 9.29 20.85
CA GLU A 46 -1.72 10.28 20.06
C GLU A 46 -1.24 9.70 18.72
N ARG A 47 -0.80 8.43 18.73
CA ARG A 47 -0.41 7.72 17.50
C ARG A 47 -1.59 7.54 16.56
N GLU A 48 -2.73 7.09 17.07
CA GLU A 48 -3.95 6.90 16.28
C GLU A 48 -4.47 8.21 15.69
N GLU A 49 -4.41 9.31 16.44
CA GLU A 49 -4.79 10.63 15.94
C GLU A 49 -3.87 11.10 14.81
N LYS A 50 -2.56 10.87 14.93
CA LYS A 50 -1.59 11.19 13.86
C LYS A 50 -1.86 10.39 12.59
N GLU A 51 -2.13 9.10 12.70
CA GLU A 51 -2.48 8.30 11.52
C GLU A 51 -3.80 8.75 10.91
N ARG A 52 -4.81 9.08 11.71
CA ARG A 52 -6.08 9.64 11.23
C ARG A 52 -5.86 10.91 10.40
N LYS A 53 -5.07 11.86 10.91
CA LYS A 53 -4.76 13.11 10.18
C LYS A 53 -4.06 12.85 8.85
N ARG A 54 -3.12 11.90 8.80
CA ARG A 54 -2.47 11.48 7.54
C ARG A 54 -3.44 10.87 6.55
N THR A 55 -4.34 10.00 7.01
CA THR A 55 -5.35 9.39 6.14
C THR A 55 -6.30 10.43 5.58
N GLU A 56 -6.71 11.42 6.39
CA GLU A 56 -7.58 12.51 5.97
C GLU A 56 -6.90 13.41 4.92
N GLU A 57 -5.61 13.71 5.11
CA GLU A 57 -4.80 14.46 4.13
C GLU A 57 -4.67 13.71 2.79
N ILE A 58 -4.42 12.40 2.84
CA ILE A 58 -4.36 11.56 1.64
C ILE A 58 -5.71 11.54 0.93
N ILE A 59 -6.82 11.37 1.66
CA ILE A 59 -8.18 11.38 1.10
C ILE A 59 -8.49 12.73 0.44
N SER A 60 -8.16 13.84 1.11
CA SER A 60 -8.35 15.18 0.55
C SER A 60 -7.59 15.37 -0.77
N LYS A 61 -6.34 14.91 -0.83
CA LYS A 61 -5.53 14.96 -2.05
C LYS A 61 -6.12 14.12 -3.18
N VAL A 62 -6.47 12.86 -2.90
CA VAL A 62 -7.08 11.96 -3.88
C VAL A 62 -8.37 12.55 -4.45
N ASN A 63 -9.24 13.11 -3.59
CA ASN A 63 -10.46 13.76 -4.05
C ASN A 63 -10.18 14.97 -4.95
N SER A 64 -9.15 15.75 -4.64
CA SER A 64 -8.74 16.89 -5.48
C SER A 64 -8.19 16.46 -6.83
N ASP A 65 -7.51 15.31 -6.89
CA ASP A 65 -6.96 14.75 -8.12
C ASP A 65 -8.08 14.18 -9.00
N LEU A 66 -9.03 13.46 -8.40
CA LEU A 66 -10.22 12.92 -9.06
C LEU A 66 -11.10 14.02 -9.66
N GLU A 67 -11.30 15.13 -8.94
CA GLU A 67 -12.10 16.26 -9.46
C GLU A 67 -11.42 16.92 -10.66
N ARG A 68 -10.08 17.05 -10.64
CA ARG A 68 -9.33 17.56 -11.80
C ARG A 68 -9.43 16.62 -13.01
N GLU A 69 -9.36 15.32 -12.78
CA GLU A 69 -9.52 14.32 -13.83
C GLU A 69 -10.92 14.36 -14.43
N ARG A 70 -11.96 14.44 -13.59
CA ARG A 70 -13.34 14.61 -14.03
C ARG A 70 -13.52 15.83 -14.93
N GLN A 71 -12.99 16.99 -14.52
CA GLN A 71 -13.06 18.22 -15.32
C GLN A 71 -12.28 18.11 -16.63
N SER A 72 -11.19 17.33 -16.66
CA SER A 72 -10.44 17.06 -17.88
C SER A 72 -11.23 16.16 -18.83
N ASN A 73 -11.86 15.11 -18.31
CA ASN A 73 -12.68 14.18 -19.09
C ASN A 73 -13.90 14.87 -19.67
N GLU A 74 -14.59 15.71 -18.89
CA GLU A 74 -15.72 16.51 -19.39
C GLU A 74 -15.31 17.43 -20.54
N LYS A 75 -14.09 17.98 -20.54
CA LYS A 75 -13.57 18.77 -21.68
C LYS A 75 -13.30 17.91 -22.91
N LEU A 76 -12.70 16.73 -22.73
CA LEU A 76 -12.43 15.80 -23.83
C LEU A 76 -13.73 15.30 -24.46
N ASP A 77 -14.77 15.04 -23.67
CA ASP A 77 -16.09 14.64 -24.18
C ASP A 77 -16.73 15.73 -25.03
N LEU A 78 -16.58 17.00 -24.65
CA LEU A 78 -17.03 18.15 -25.45
C LEU A 78 -16.25 18.26 -26.77
N GLU A 79 -14.94 18.05 -26.75
CA GLU A 79 -14.11 18.06 -27.96
C GLU A 79 -14.47 16.91 -28.91
N ILE A 80 -14.70 15.71 -28.37
CA ILE A 80 -15.18 14.55 -29.14
C ILE A 80 -16.53 14.87 -29.80
N ALA A 81 -17.47 15.47 -29.07
CA ALA A 81 -18.76 15.87 -29.62
C ALA A 81 -18.61 16.91 -30.76
N GLU A 82 -17.71 17.88 -30.60
CA GLU A 82 -17.41 18.87 -31.64
C GLU A 82 -16.79 18.21 -32.89
N LEU A 83 -15.82 17.32 -32.72
CA LEU A 83 -15.20 16.59 -33.82
C LEU A 83 -16.20 15.70 -34.54
N HIS A 84 -17.10 15.01 -33.82
CA HIS A 84 -18.19 14.24 -34.43
C HIS A 84 -19.11 15.12 -35.28
N SER A 85 -19.43 16.34 -34.81
CA SER A 85 -20.22 17.29 -35.61
C SER A 85 -19.50 17.70 -36.90
N LYS A 86 -18.18 17.98 -36.83
CA LYS A 86 -17.36 18.31 -38.00
C LYS A 86 -17.27 17.15 -39.00
N ILE A 87 -17.06 15.93 -38.52
CA ILE A 87 -17.06 14.72 -39.37
C ILE A 87 -18.42 14.55 -40.06
N GLY A 88 -19.51 14.78 -39.33
CA GLY A 88 -20.86 14.76 -39.89
C GLY A 88 -21.02 15.74 -41.06
N ALA A 89 -20.55 16.98 -40.90
CA ALA A 89 -20.61 18.00 -41.95
C ALA A 89 -19.76 17.63 -43.19
N VAL A 90 -18.53 17.13 -42.98
CA VAL A 90 -17.68 16.69 -44.10
C VAL A 90 -18.31 15.51 -44.85
N ASN A 91 -18.93 14.56 -44.14
CA ASN A 91 -19.62 13.44 -44.78
C ASN A 91 -20.83 13.91 -45.60
N THR A 92 -21.57 14.93 -45.15
CA THR A 92 -22.67 15.50 -45.95
C THR A 92 -22.16 16.20 -47.20
N ASP A 93 -21.06 16.96 -47.09
CA ASP A 93 -20.45 17.62 -48.24
C ASP A 93 -19.92 16.60 -49.25
N LEU A 94 -19.28 15.53 -48.76
CA LEU A 94 -18.79 14.43 -49.59
C LEU A 94 -19.95 13.77 -50.36
N ALA A 95 -21.06 13.46 -49.69
CA ALA A 95 -22.25 12.90 -50.35
C ALA A 95 -22.79 13.82 -51.46
N GLN A 96 -22.80 15.14 -51.25
CA GLN A 96 -23.19 16.10 -52.28
C GLN A 96 -22.24 16.08 -53.48
N THR A 97 -20.92 16.03 -53.23
CA THR A 97 -19.93 15.96 -54.32
C THR A 97 -20.02 14.65 -55.10
N GLU A 98 -20.32 13.53 -54.45
CA GLU A 98 -20.55 12.24 -55.10
C GLU A 98 -21.81 12.28 -55.99
N GLU A 99 -22.88 12.94 -55.54
CA GLU A 99 -24.09 13.12 -56.35
C GLU A 99 -23.79 13.94 -57.63
N VAL A 100 -23.04 15.03 -57.50
CA VAL A 100 -22.60 15.84 -58.65
C VAL A 100 -21.72 15.02 -59.60
N LEU A 101 -20.75 14.27 -59.05
CA LEU A 101 -19.87 13.41 -59.84
C LEU A 101 -20.65 12.34 -60.63
N ASN A 102 -21.66 11.73 -60.01
CA ASN A 102 -22.52 10.75 -60.68
C ASN A 102 -23.34 11.38 -61.81
N LYS A 103 -23.85 12.61 -61.63
CA LYS A 103 -24.49 13.36 -62.72
C LYS A 103 -23.52 13.58 -63.89
N TYR A 104 -22.29 14.03 -63.62
CA TYR A 104 -21.28 14.19 -64.67
C TYR A 104 -20.93 12.88 -65.40
N LYS A 105 -20.83 11.76 -64.69
CA LYS A 105 -20.61 10.44 -65.31
C LYS A 105 -21.75 10.08 -66.26
N SER A 106 -23.00 10.28 -65.85
CA SER A 106 -24.16 10.03 -66.72
C SER A 106 -24.16 10.89 -67.99
N TYR A 107 -23.80 12.18 -67.89
CA TYR A 107 -23.65 13.04 -69.07
C TYR A 107 -22.55 12.57 -70.01
N ARG A 108 -21.40 12.13 -69.47
CA ARG A 108 -20.33 11.56 -70.27
C ARG A 108 -20.80 10.32 -71.03
N ASP A 109 -21.52 9.42 -70.37
CA ASP A 109 -22.01 8.20 -70.99
C ASP A 109 -22.97 8.51 -72.14
N ILE A 110 -23.89 9.47 -71.96
CA ILE A 110 -24.77 9.97 -73.03
C ILE A 110 -23.97 10.55 -74.20
N ILE A 111 -22.94 11.36 -73.94
CA ILE A 111 -22.10 11.94 -75.00
C ILE A 111 -21.39 10.83 -75.79
N VAL A 112 -20.86 9.82 -75.10
CA VAL A 112 -20.23 8.67 -75.75
C VAL A 112 -21.25 7.91 -76.61
N GLU A 113 -22.46 7.69 -76.10
CA GLU A 113 -23.54 7.00 -76.83
C GLU A 113 -23.98 7.78 -78.08
N ILE A 114 -24.16 9.11 -77.98
CA ILE A 114 -24.47 9.99 -79.12
C ILE A 114 -23.33 9.99 -80.14
N SER A 115 -22.08 10.11 -79.68
CA SER A 115 -20.89 10.09 -80.55
C SER A 115 -20.72 8.75 -81.26
N SER A 116 -21.24 7.67 -80.69
CA SER A 116 -21.25 6.33 -81.28
C SER A 116 -22.43 6.10 -82.25
N CYS A 117 -23.40 7.02 -82.29
CA CYS A 117 -24.66 6.88 -83.02
C CYS A 117 -24.80 7.83 -84.22
N SER A 118 -23.68 8.31 -84.79
CA SER A 118 -23.68 9.05 -86.05
C SER A 118 -23.39 8.11 -87.23
N PRO A 119 -24.38 7.79 -88.09
CA PRO A 119 -24.12 7.32 -89.44
C PRO A 119 -23.80 8.54 -90.31
N ASP A 120 -22.63 8.52 -90.92
CA ASP A 120 -22.06 9.57 -91.77
C ASP A 120 -21.69 10.87 -91.04
N ASP A 121 -20.41 11.03 -90.72
CA ASP A 121 -19.82 12.37 -90.79
C ASP A 121 -18.30 12.32 -91.08
N GLN A 122 -17.94 13.04 -92.13
CA GLN A 122 -16.61 13.19 -92.70
C GLN A 122 -15.71 14.14 -91.87
N SER A 123 -15.80 14.12 -90.55
CA SER A 123 -15.03 15.04 -89.66
C SER A 123 -13.64 14.53 -89.25
N SER A 124 -13.25 13.31 -89.68
CA SER A 124 -11.94 12.71 -89.38
C SER A 124 -10.74 13.43 -90.05
N GLN A 125 -10.98 14.45 -90.87
CA GLN A 125 -9.93 15.21 -91.56
C GLN A 125 -9.42 16.41 -90.75
N ASP A 126 -10.27 17.04 -89.94
CA ASP A 126 -9.87 18.17 -89.08
C ASP A 126 -9.14 17.71 -87.82
N GLU A 127 -9.53 16.58 -87.22
CA GLU A 127 -8.74 15.96 -86.15
C GLU A 127 -7.35 15.50 -86.62
N LYS A 128 -7.25 15.01 -87.86
CA LYS A 128 -5.96 14.66 -88.48
C LYS A 128 -5.09 15.88 -88.77
N LEU A 129 -5.68 17.02 -89.18
CA LEU A 129 -4.96 18.28 -89.37
C LEU A 129 -4.54 18.92 -88.04
N TYR A 130 -5.36 18.84 -87.00
CA TYR A 130 -5.04 19.31 -85.66
C TYR A 130 -3.93 18.46 -85.01
N LEU A 131 -4.01 17.13 -85.15
CA LEU A 131 -2.93 16.22 -84.75
C LEU A 131 -1.67 16.44 -85.58
N ALA A 132 -1.76 16.64 -86.89
CA ALA A 132 -0.61 16.94 -87.73
C ALA A 132 0.06 18.27 -87.34
N HIS A 133 -0.71 19.30 -86.99
CA HIS A 133 -0.17 20.58 -86.54
C HIS A 133 0.47 20.50 -85.14
N ILE A 134 -0.08 19.68 -84.23
CA ILE A 134 0.50 19.41 -82.91
C ILE A 134 1.77 18.53 -83.02
N LEU A 135 1.82 17.64 -84.02
CA LEU A 135 2.95 16.74 -84.29
C LEU A 135 4.04 17.38 -85.19
N SER A 136 3.75 18.50 -85.86
CA SER A 136 4.69 19.17 -86.77
C SER A 136 5.71 20.07 -86.09
N ASP A 137 5.54 20.37 -84.80
CA ASP A 137 6.54 21.10 -84.01
C ASP A 137 7.20 20.18 -82.97
N PRO A 138 8.35 19.56 -83.30
CA PRO A 138 9.12 18.73 -82.39
C PRO A 138 9.46 19.42 -81.07
N ASN A 139 9.59 20.76 -81.08
CA ASN A 139 9.94 21.52 -79.88
C ASN A 139 8.77 21.60 -78.90
N HIS A 140 7.53 21.72 -79.40
CA HIS A 140 6.34 21.75 -78.56
C HIS A 140 6.08 20.40 -77.85
N LEU A 141 6.34 19.29 -78.55
CA LEU A 141 6.29 17.95 -77.94
C LEU A 141 7.39 17.74 -76.90
N LEU A 142 8.59 18.24 -77.18
CA LEU A 142 9.71 18.19 -76.24
C LEU A 142 9.40 19.00 -74.97
N GLU A 143 8.84 20.21 -75.12
CA GLU A 143 8.42 21.06 -74.00
C GLU A 143 7.37 20.35 -73.13
N LYS A 144 6.29 19.81 -73.74
CA LYS A 144 5.28 19.03 -73.01
C LYS A 144 5.86 17.81 -72.30
N ARG A 145 6.78 17.10 -72.94
CA ARG A 145 7.48 15.97 -72.33
C ARG A 145 8.29 16.42 -71.11
N THR A 146 9.08 17.49 -71.23
CA THR A 146 9.88 18.02 -70.11
C THR A 146 9.01 18.53 -68.97
N HIS A 147 7.87 19.14 -69.27
CA HIS A 147 6.89 19.57 -68.27
C HIS A 147 6.27 18.38 -67.53
N LEU A 148 5.88 17.32 -68.26
CA LEU A 148 5.38 16.08 -67.66
C LEU A 148 6.45 15.36 -66.84
N GLU A 149 7.70 15.31 -67.31
CA GLU A 149 8.84 14.77 -66.56
C GLU A 149 9.06 15.57 -65.27
N SER A 150 8.99 16.91 -65.33
CA SER A 150 9.09 17.78 -64.15
C SER A 150 7.95 17.55 -63.15
N ILE A 151 6.70 17.40 -63.62
CA ILE A 151 5.54 17.10 -62.76
C ILE A 151 5.71 15.73 -62.10
N ASN A 152 6.13 14.71 -62.87
CA ASN A 152 6.33 13.36 -62.35
C ASN A 152 7.43 13.32 -61.28
N LEU A 153 8.52 14.08 -61.46
CA LEU A 153 9.57 14.20 -60.45
C LEU A 153 9.04 14.87 -59.17
N HIS A 154 8.28 15.96 -59.30
CA HIS A 154 7.68 16.62 -58.14
C HIS A 154 6.68 15.72 -57.40
N LEU A 155 5.88 14.94 -58.12
CA LEU A 155 4.98 13.95 -57.53
C LEU A 155 5.76 12.85 -56.78
N LEU A 156 6.86 12.35 -57.34
CA LEU A 156 7.75 11.39 -56.69
C LEU A 156 8.34 11.93 -55.39
N ASP A 157 8.82 13.17 -55.39
CA ASP A 157 9.36 13.82 -54.19
C ASP A 157 8.27 14.03 -53.12
N SER A 158 7.07 14.45 -53.53
CA SER A 158 5.91 14.59 -52.65
C SER A 158 5.53 13.26 -52.00
N ILE A 159 5.44 12.18 -52.79
CA ILE A 159 5.14 10.82 -52.31
C ILE A 159 6.22 10.36 -51.32
N GLN A 160 7.49 10.64 -51.61
CA GLN A 160 8.58 10.24 -50.74
C GLN A 160 8.55 11.01 -49.41
N GLN A 161 8.26 12.31 -49.45
CA GLN A 161 8.10 13.12 -48.24
C GLN A 161 6.95 12.58 -47.37
N GLU A 162 5.79 12.32 -47.97
CA GLU A 162 4.60 11.78 -47.29
C GLU A 162 4.88 10.39 -46.70
N LYS A 163 5.61 9.53 -47.42
CA LYS A 163 6.06 8.24 -46.91
C LYS A 163 6.95 8.38 -45.68
N THR A 164 7.84 9.37 -45.64
CA THR A 164 8.68 9.61 -44.44
C THR A 164 7.91 10.19 -43.26
N THR A 165 6.88 11.01 -43.51
CA THR A 165 6.01 11.52 -42.43
C THR A 165 5.15 10.41 -41.87
N LEU A 166 4.49 9.62 -42.72
CA LEU A 166 3.72 8.44 -42.30
C LEU A 166 4.55 7.45 -41.50
N LYS A 167 5.79 7.20 -41.90
CA LYS A 167 6.68 6.30 -41.14
C LYS A 167 6.96 6.81 -39.73
N LYS A 168 7.19 8.12 -39.55
CA LYS A 168 7.41 8.72 -38.23
C LYS A 168 6.15 8.68 -37.37
N GLU A 169 4.99 8.88 -37.98
CA GLU A 169 3.70 8.75 -37.30
C GLU A 169 3.48 7.31 -36.83
N CYS A 170 3.72 6.30 -37.66
CA CYS A 170 3.64 4.89 -37.27
C CYS A 170 4.58 4.56 -36.10
N GLU A 171 5.84 5.03 -36.15
CA GLU A 171 6.79 4.83 -35.05
C GLU A 171 6.31 5.51 -33.75
N MET A 172 5.71 6.69 -33.85
CA MET A 172 5.11 7.38 -32.70
C MET A 172 3.93 6.60 -32.13
N THR A 173 3.00 6.14 -32.98
CA THR A 173 1.85 5.35 -32.54
C THR A 173 2.29 4.04 -31.87
N ASP A 174 3.32 3.37 -32.38
CA ASP A 174 3.86 2.16 -31.77
C ASP A 174 4.42 2.42 -30.36
N THR A 175 5.09 3.55 -30.16
CA THR A 175 5.58 3.93 -28.83
C THR A 175 4.45 4.26 -27.87
N VAL A 176 3.40 4.93 -28.35
CA VAL A 176 2.21 5.25 -27.56
C VAL A 176 1.48 3.97 -27.15
N VAL A 177 1.23 3.06 -28.09
CA VAL A 177 0.59 1.76 -27.82
C VAL A 177 1.41 0.97 -26.79
N LYS A 178 2.74 0.89 -26.93
CA LYS A 178 3.61 0.20 -25.96
C LYS A 178 3.58 0.81 -24.56
N ASN A 179 3.36 2.11 -24.43
CA ASN A 179 3.22 2.76 -23.14
C ASN A 179 1.85 2.46 -22.52
N PHE A 180 0.78 2.55 -23.32
CA PHE A 180 -0.57 2.17 -22.90
C PHE A 180 -0.65 0.72 -22.43
N THR A 181 -0.03 -0.23 -23.14
CA THR A 181 -0.04 -1.63 -22.70
C THR A 181 0.64 -1.82 -21.34
N LYS A 182 1.74 -1.09 -21.09
CA LYS A 182 2.43 -1.14 -19.79
C LYS A 182 1.58 -0.54 -18.67
N GLU A 183 0.91 0.59 -18.94
CA GLU A 183 -0.02 1.20 -17.98
C GLU A 183 -1.19 0.27 -17.68
N GLN A 184 -1.76 -0.36 -18.72
CA GLN A 184 -2.82 -1.35 -18.59
C GLN A 184 -2.38 -2.54 -17.71
N ASP A 185 -1.18 -3.09 -17.93
CA ASP A 185 -0.64 -4.17 -17.10
C ASP A 185 -0.48 -3.73 -15.62
N THR A 186 -0.07 -2.49 -15.37
CA THR A 186 0.04 -1.97 -14.00
C THR A 186 -1.32 -1.78 -13.33
N HIS A 187 -2.34 -1.33 -14.07
CA HIS A 187 -3.69 -1.19 -13.56
C HIS A 187 -4.31 -2.56 -13.24
N GLU A 188 -4.10 -3.55 -14.10
CA GLU A 188 -4.55 -4.93 -13.87
C GLU A 188 -3.91 -5.52 -12.60
N ALA A 189 -2.62 -5.28 -12.38
CA ALA A 189 -1.93 -5.72 -11.16
C ALA A 189 -2.48 -5.05 -9.89
N LEU A 190 -2.80 -3.75 -9.93
CA LEU A 190 -3.41 -3.04 -8.80
C LEU A 190 -4.83 -3.52 -8.50
N MET A 191 -5.65 -3.75 -9.54
CA MET A 191 -6.98 -4.32 -9.38
C MET A 191 -6.94 -5.67 -8.66
N LYS A 192 -6.01 -6.54 -9.05
CA LYS A 192 -5.82 -7.85 -8.41
C LYS A 192 -5.41 -7.75 -6.93
N GLU A 193 -4.55 -6.81 -6.57
CA GLU A 193 -4.19 -6.59 -5.15
C GLU A 193 -5.38 -6.06 -4.33
N LEU A 194 -6.20 -5.16 -4.90
CA LEU A 194 -7.40 -4.66 -4.24
C LEU A 194 -8.45 -5.75 -4.04
N GLU A 195 -8.62 -6.65 -5.01
CA GLU A 195 -9.46 -7.84 -4.88
C GLU A 195 -8.96 -8.76 -3.75
N ASP A 196 -7.65 -9.03 -3.70
CA ASP A 196 -7.04 -9.84 -2.65
C ASP A 196 -7.18 -9.18 -1.26
N GLN A 197 -7.10 -7.85 -1.17
CA GLN A 197 -7.31 -7.11 0.08
C GLN A 197 -8.77 -7.16 0.52
N THR A 198 -9.71 -7.02 -0.41
CA THR A 198 -11.15 -7.10 -0.15
C THR A 198 -11.51 -8.48 0.40
N LYS A 199 -11.01 -9.54 -0.24
CA LYS A 199 -11.21 -10.92 0.22
C LYS A 199 -10.64 -11.16 1.62
N ARG A 200 -9.45 -10.64 1.92
CA ARG A 200 -8.87 -10.69 3.28
C ARG A 200 -9.74 -9.97 4.32
N MET A 201 -10.33 -8.83 3.96
CA MET A 201 -11.24 -8.10 4.85
C MET A 201 -12.57 -8.85 5.06
N GLU A 202 -13.11 -9.49 4.03
CA GLU A 202 -14.30 -10.34 4.13
C GLU A 202 -14.05 -11.54 5.05
N ASP A 203 -12.93 -12.26 4.86
CA ASP A 203 -12.53 -13.37 5.72
C ASP A 203 -12.39 -12.92 7.19
N ASN A 204 -11.76 -11.77 7.42
CA ASN A 204 -11.64 -11.18 8.75
C ASN A 204 -13.00 -10.80 9.34
N ALA A 205 -13.91 -10.23 8.54
CA ALA A 205 -15.24 -9.86 8.98
C ALA A 205 -16.05 -11.10 9.42
N VAL A 206 -15.96 -12.19 8.65
CA VAL A 206 -16.56 -13.49 9.03
C VAL A 206 -15.94 -14.02 10.33
N TYR A 207 -14.62 -13.96 10.45
CA TYR A 207 -13.92 -14.36 11.67
C TYR A 207 -14.36 -13.56 12.90
N TYR A 208 -14.44 -12.23 12.81
CA TYR A 208 -14.88 -11.38 13.91
C TYR A 208 -16.36 -11.59 14.24
N LYS A 209 -17.21 -11.78 13.23
CA LYS A 209 -18.61 -12.14 13.44
C LYS A 209 -18.76 -13.44 14.23
N HIS A 210 -17.98 -14.46 13.88
CA HIS A 210 -17.96 -15.72 14.63
C HIS A 210 -17.44 -15.53 16.06
N MET A 211 -16.36 -14.76 16.25
CA MET A 211 -15.87 -14.42 17.59
C MET A 211 -16.95 -13.76 18.45
N VAL A 212 -17.65 -12.76 17.91
CA VAL A 212 -18.75 -12.09 18.62
C VAL A 212 -19.87 -13.07 18.95
N GLN A 213 -20.28 -13.92 18.01
CA GLN A 213 -21.28 -14.97 18.26
C GLN A 213 -20.85 -15.96 19.36
N VAL A 214 -19.56 -16.32 19.42
CA VAL A 214 -19.02 -17.15 20.51
C VAL A 214 -19.08 -16.39 21.83
N PHE A 215 -18.70 -15.11 21.88
CA PHE A 215 -18.81 -14.29 23.09
C PHE A 215 -20.27 -14.14 23.57
N GLU A 216 -21.22 -13.93 22.64
CA GLU A 216 -22.65 -13.83 22.96
C GLU A 216 -23.23 -15.16 23.45
N SER A 217 -22.82 -16.29 22.86
CA SER A 217 -23.28 -17.63 23.26
C SER A 217 -22.62 -18.15 24.54
N VAL A 218 -21.39 -17.73 24.82
CA VAL A 218 -20.72 -17.88 26.14
C VAL A 218 -21.28 -16.87 27.15
N GLY A 219 -22.28 -16.08 26.75
CA GLY A 219 -22.87 -14.97 27.48
C GLY A 219 -23.05 -15.21 28.97
N ASN A 220 -23.05 -14.10 29.69
CA ASN A 220 -23.12 -13.86 31.14
C ASN A 220 -23.89 -14.88 32.00
N SER A 221 -24.69 -15.78 31.44
CA SER A 221 -25.25 -16.95 32.13
C SER A 221 -24.21 -17.69 32.98
N ASN A 222 -23.02 -18.02 32.45
CA ASN A 222 -22.00 -18.68 33.28
C ASN A 222 -21.32 -17.73 34.26
N GLU A 223 -21.10 -16.47 33.90
CA GLU A 223 -20.46 -15.49 34.80
C GLU A 223 -21.39 -15.07 35.95
N ASP A 224 -22.66 -14.84 35.67
CA ASP A 224 -23.70 -14.51 36.65
C ASP A 224 -24.07 -15.74 37.48
N LEU A 225 -24.11 -16.94 36.90
CA LEU A 225 -24.25 -18.18 37.67
C LEU A 225 -23.04 -18.40 38.58
N MET A 226 -21.82 -18.12 38.09
CA MET A 226 -20.60 -18.24 38.89
C MET A 226 -20.54 -17.16 39.98
N LYS A 227 -20.95 -15.92 39.70
CA LYS A 227 -21.11 -14.83 40.67
C LYS A 227 -22.17 -15.18 41.71
N GLN A 228 -23.34 -15.69 41.31
CA GLN A 228 -24.39 -16.14 42.23
C GLN A 228 -23.94 -17.33 43.07
N THR A 229 -23.21 -18.28 42.49
CA THR A 229 -22.64 -19.42 43.22
C THR A 229 -21.59 -18.94 44.21
N LEU A 230 -20.76 -17.96 43.83
CA LEU A 230 -19.76 -17.36 44.71
C LEU A 230 -20.43 -16.58 45.85
N ILE A 231 -21.46 -15.80 45.56
CA ILE A 231 -22.26 -15.09 46.58
C ILE A 231 -22.84 -16.10 47.57
N LYS A 232 -23.51 -17.16 47.09
CA LYS A 232 -24.03 -18.24 47.96
C LYS A 232 -22.93 -18.89 48.80
N LYS A 233 -21.76 -19.16 48.23
CA LYS A 233 -20.61 -19.72 48.94
C LYS A 233 -20.02 -18.78 49.98
N VAL A 234 -19.98 -17.48 49.69
CA VAL A 234 -19.52 -16.45 50.60
C VAL A 234 -20.52 -16.29 51.74
N ASP A 235 -21.82 -16.34 51.46
CA ASP A 235 -22.88 -16.32 52.48
C ASP A 235 -22.81 -17.59 53.36
N GLU A 236 -22.68 -18.78 52.76
CA GLU A 236 -22.45 -20.05 53.49
C GLU A 236 -21.21 -19.94 54.40
N LEU A 237 -20.09 -19.43 53.89
CA LEU A 237 -18.87 -19.27 54.68
C LEU A 237 -19.05 -18.22 55.78
N TYR A 238 -19.71 -17.11 55.48
CA TYR A 238 -19.99 -16.05 56.44
C TYR A 238 -20.89 -16.59 57.57
N ASP A 239 -21.92 -17.35 57.23
CA ASP A 239 -22.81 -18.03 58.18
C ASP A 239 -22.07 -19.12 58.96
N THR A 240 -21.13 -19.84 58.35
CA THR A 240 -20.27 -20.85 59.01
C THR A 240 -19.24 -20.21 59.95
N ILE A 241 -18.80 -18.99 59.65
CA ILE A 241 -17.88 -18.22 60.51
C ILE A 241 -18.65 -17.51 61.63
N ARG A 242 -19.88 -17.06 61.34
CA ARG A 242 -20.79 -16.39 62.28
C ARG A 242 -21.46 -17.36 63.23
N SER A 243 -21.77 -18.58 62.79
CA SER A 243 -22.11 -19.68 63.68
C SER A 243 -20.81 -20.13 64.36
N ASP A 244 -20.66 -19.71 65.61
CA ASP A 244 -19.48 -19.84 66.48
C ASP A 244 -19.06 -21.31 66.78
N GLU A 245 -19.54 -22.28 66.00
CA GLU A 245 -19.21 -23.70 66.10
C GLU A 245 -17.78 -24.01 65.60
N MET A 246 -17.21 -23.16 64.74
CA MET A 246 -15.84 -23.37 64.22
C MET A 246 -14.73 -23.22 65.26
N PHE A 247 -15.01 -22.55 66.38
CA PHE A 247 -14.12 -22.47 67.55
C PHE A 247 -14.37 -23.59 68.57
N ALA A 248 -15.47 -24.35 68.43
CA ALA A 248 -15.79 -25.49 69.29
C ALA A 248 -15.29 -26.84 68.75
N PHE A 249 -14.88 -26.92 67.46
CA PHE A 249 -14.27 -28.13 66.92
C PHE A 249 -12.91 -28.38 67.56
N THR A 250 -12.77 -29.57 68.16
CA THR A 250 -11.49 -30.07 68.62
C THR A 250 -10.54 -30.24 67.43
N THR A 251 -9.23 -30.30 67.68
CA THR A 251 -8.23 -30.53 66.63
C THR A 251 -8.53 -31.80 65.82
N ASP A 252 -9.13 -32.80 66.46
CA ASP A 252 -9.51 -34.08 65.86
C ASP A 252 -10.64 -33.91 64.83
N ASP A 253 -11.67 -33.12 65.14
CA ASP A 253 -12.76 -32.81 64.21
C ASP A 253 -12.27 -32.08 62.94
N LYS A 254 -11.28 -31.19 63.11
CA LYS A 254 -10.65 -30.48 61.99
C LYS A 254 -9.86 -31.44 61.11
N LEU A 255 -9.09 -32.33 61.70
CA LEU A 255 -8.34 -33.37 60.97
C LEU A 255 -9.29 -34.33 60.25
N GLN A 256 -10.37 -34.76 60.89
CA GLN A 256 -11.35 -35.66 60.29
C GLN A 256 -12.05 -35.02 59.08
N LYS A 257 -12.40 -33.73 59.15
CA LYS A 257 -12.94 -33.00 57.99
C LYS A 257 -11.93 -32.90 56.84
N THR A 258 -10.65 -32.65 57.13
CA THR A 258 -9.60 -32.63 56.08
C THR A 258 -9.38 -34.00 55.46
N TYR A 259 -9.39 -35.07 56.27
CA TYR A 259 -9.28 -36.44 55.80
C TYR A 259 -10.43 -36.80 54.86
N GLN A 260 -11.67 -36.50 55.24
CA GLN A 260 -12.85 -36.73 54.41
C GLN A 260 -12.79 -35.94 53.09
N ALA A 261 -12.28 -34.70 53.10
CA ALA A 261 -12.12 -33.89 51.90
C ALA A 261 -11.07 -34.48 50.93
N VAL A 262 -9.92 -34.93 51.47
CA VAL A 262 -8.87 -35.58 50.69
C VAL A 262 -9.36 -36.93 50.15
N GLU A 263 -10.06 -37.72 50.95
CA GLU A 263 -10.64 -38.99 50.53
C GLU A 263 -11.67 -38.80 49.40
N GLY A 264 -12.49 -37.75 49.49
CA GLY A 264 -13.42 -37.37 48.42
C GLY A 264 -12.74 -36.92 47.13
N LEU A 265 -11.57 -36.27 47.22
CA LEU A 265 -10.75 -35.93 46.04
C LEU A 265 -10.14 -37.18 45.41
N VAL A 266 -9.57 -38.08 46.19
CA VAL A 266 -9.00 -39.35 45.70
C VAL A 266 -10.07 -40.19 45.01
N LYS A 267 -11.25 -40.35 45.61
CA LYS A 267 -12.38 -41.06 44.98
C LYS A 267 -12.87 -40.44 43.68
N ARG A 268 -12.73 -39.11 43.50
CA ARG A 268 -13.05 -38.43 42.24
C ARG A 268 -11.96 -38.63 41.20
N LEU A 269 -10.70 -38.60 41.60
CA LEU A 269 -9.55 -38.91 40.75
C LEU A 269 -9.61 -40.35 40.22
N ASP A 270 -10.00 -41.31 41.05
CA ASP A 270 -10.15 -42.71 40.63
C ASP A 270 -11.29 -42.93 39.62
N LYS A 271 -12.29 -42.03 39.61
CA LYS A 271 -13.39 -42.05 38.64
C LYS A 271 -13.04 -41.41 37.32
N VAL A 272 -11.90 -40.71 37.20
CA VAL A 272 -11.44 -40.14 35.92
C VAL A 272 -10.97 -41.29 35.02
N PRO A 273 -11.58 -41.48 33.84
CA PRO A 273 -11.17 -42.55 32.94
C PRO A 273 -9.71 -42.36 32.52
N LYS A 274 -8.84 -43.32 32.83
CA LYS A 274 -7.40 -43.26 32.49
C LYS A 274 -7.16 -43.05 30.98
N GLY A 275 -8.09 -43.49 30.13
CA GLY A 275 -8.06 -43.25 28.68
C GLY A 275 -8.32 -41.79 28.25
N SER A 276 -9.03 -41.00 29.07
CA SER A 276 -9.29 -39.58 28.79
C SER A 276 -8.02 -38.74 28.96
N LEU A 277 -7.28 -38.99 30.05
CA LEU A 277 -6.00 -38.31 30.33
C LEU A 277 -4.92 -38.66 29.30
N ALA A 278 -4.89 -39.90 28.82
CA ALA A 278 -3.96 -40.31 27.77
C ALA A 278 -4.24 -39.60 26.44
N LYS A 279 -5.51 -39.42 26.06
CA LYS A 279 -5.91 -38.69 24.84
C LYS A 279 -5.54 -37.21 24.93
N GLU A 280 -5.80 -36.58 26.07
CA GLU A 280 -5.49 -35.16 26.29
C GLU A 280 -3.98 -34.90 26.28
N ASN A 281 -3.17 -35.80 26.86
CA ASN A 281 -1.71 -35.74 26.78
C ASN A 281 -1.19 -35.91 25.34
N MET A 282 -1.75 -36.84 24.57
CA MET A 282 -1.38 -36.99 23.16
C MET A 282 -1.75 -35.76 22.34
N GLU A 283 -2.93 -35.18 22.57
CA GLU A 283 -3.37 -33.98 21.86
C GLU A 283 -2.51 -32.76 22.22
N HIS A 284 -2.17 -32.60 23.51
CA HIS A 284 -1.23 -31.57 23.96
C HIS A 284 0.14 -31.73 23.29
N GLN A 285 0.66 -32.95 23.20
CA GLN A 285 1.93 -33.24 22.54
C GLN A 285 1.87 -32.97 21.02
N GLN A 286 0.74 -33.27 20.38
CA GLN A 286 0.52 -32.98 18.96
C GLN A 286 0.42 -31.47 18.69
N ARG A 287 -0.25 -30.71 19.56
CA ARG A 287 -0.28 -29.24 19.51
C ARG A 287 1.12 -28.62 19.65
N GLN A 288 1.96 -29.17 20.54
CA GLN A 288 3.35 -28.72 20.67
C GLN A 288 4.16 -28.97 19.39
N LYS A 289 4.07 -30.17 18.80
CA LYS A 289 4.77 -30.50 17.54
C LYS A 289 4.33 -29.58 16.39
N SER A 290 3.02 -29.35 16.24
CA SER A 290 2.48 -28.46 15.22
C SER A 290 2.98 -27.01 15.36
N ARG A 291 3.06 -26.48 16.59
CA ARG A 291 3.65 -25.15 16.85
C ARG A 291 5.13 -25.08 16.43
N GLN A 292 5.92 -26.11 16.73
CA GLN A 292 7.34 -26.16 16.33
C GLN A 292 7.51 -26.21 14.81
N GLU A 293 6.70 -27.01 14.10
CA GLU A 293 6.75 -27.07 12.64
C GLU A 293 6.35 -25.74 11.98
N GLN A 294 5.32 -25.08 12.52
CA GLN A 294 4.88 -23.77 12.01
C GLN A 294 5.95 -22.70 12.22
N GLU A 295 6.66 -22.73 13.34
CA GLU A 295 7.78 -21.82 13.63
C GLU A 295 8.96 -22.06 12.68
N GLN A 296 9.29 -23.32 12.38
CA GLN A 296 10.32 -23.65 11.39
C GLN A 296 9.94 -23.15 9.98
N LYS A 297 8.68 -23.31 9.57
CA LYS A 297 8.20 -22.77 8.29
C LYS A 297 8.30 -21.24 8.22
N ARG A 298 7.96 -20.53 9.32
CA ARG A 298 8.12 -19.08 9.42
C ARG A 298 9.57 -18.65 9.29
N LEU A 299 10.49 -19.36 9.96
CA LEU A 299 11.93 -19.10 9.84
C LEU A 299 12.46 -19.36 8.43
N GLN A 300 11.96 -20.37 7.73
CA GLN A 300 12.34 -20.65 6.35
C GLN A 300 11.84 -19.56 5.40
N ALA A 301 10.56 -19.16 5.51
CA ALA A 301 10.00 -18.07 4.72
C ALA A 301 10.74 -16.74 4.95
N ASP A 302 11.12 -16.42 6.19
CA ASP A 302 11.91 -15.22 6.51
C ASP A 302 13.30 -15.25 5.87
N ARG A 303 13.94 -16.44 5.80
CA ARG A 303 15.22 -16.61 5.10
C ARG A 303 15.07 -16.38 3.60
N GLU A 304 14.04 -16.93 2.99
CA GLU A 304 13.74 -16.75 1.56
C GLU A 304 13.43 -15.29 1.23
N LEU A 305 12.64 -14.62 2.07
CA LEU A 305 12.33 -13.20 1.93
C LEU A 305 13.58 -12.33 2.02
N LYS A 306 14.46 -12.57 3.00
CA LYS A 306 15.76 -11.87 3.11
C LYS A 306 16.69 -12.15 1.93
N CYS A 307 16.71 -13.37 1.39
CA CYS A 307 17.48 -13.67 0.19
C CYS A 307 16.95 -12.89 -1.02
N ARG A 308 15.63 -12.82 -1.18
CA ARG A 308 14.98 -12.04 -2.24
C ARG A 308 15.26 -10.54 -2.08
N GLU A 309 15.14 -10.00 -0.87
CA GLU A 309 15.46 -8.61 -0.56
C GLU A 309 16.92 -8.27 -0.92
N ARG A 310 17.87 -9.15 -0.58
CA ARG A 310 19.29 -8.98 -0.95
C ARG A 310 19.52 -9.02 -2.46
N SER A 311 18.74 -9.81 -3.20
CA SER A 311 18.85 -9.85 -4.68
C SER A 311 18.27 -8.61 -5.36
N LEU A 312 17.32 -7.93 -4.72
CA LEU A 312 16.69 -6.70 -5.22
C LEU A 312 17.39 -5.43 -4.75
N ALA A 313 18.20 -5.50 -3.69
CA ALA A 313 18.99 -4.37 -3.23
C ALA A 313 20.00 -3.96 -4.31
N GLU A 314 19.90 -2.71 -4.77
CA GLU A 314 20.80 -2.14 -5.78
C GLU A 314 22.26 -2.35 -5.37
N TYR A 315 23.02 -3.00 -6.24
CA TYR A 315 24.45 -3.21 -6.06
C TYR A 315 25.17 -1.86 -6.09
N LYS A 316 25.46 -1.30 -4.91
CA LYS A 316 26.38 -0.17 -4.78
C LYS A 316 27.81 -0.74 -4.74
N PRO A 317 28.63 -0.56 -5.79
CA PRO A 317 30.01 -1.01 -5.76
C PRO A 317 30.72 -0.31 -4.60
N VAL A 318 31.08 -1.08 -3.58
CA VAL A 318 31.89 -0.59 -2.46
C VAL A 318 33.27 -0.29 -3.05
N LEU A 319 33.54 1.00 -3.26
CA LEU A 319 34.85 1.47 -3.69
C LEU A 319 35.88 1.07 -2.62
N ARG A 320 36.68 0.07 -2.98
CA ARG A 320 38.02 -0.22 -2.46
C ARG A 320 38.11 -0.42 -0.94
N ARG A 321 37.69 -1.59 -0.47
CA ARG A 321 38.42 -2.27 0.62
C ARG A 321 39.04 -3.55 0.06
N LYS A 322 40.36 -3.56 -0.07
CA LYS A 322 41.12 -4.74 -0.47
C LYS A 322 40.79 -5.87 0.49
N LEU A 323 40.39 -7.02 -0.05
CA LEU A 323 40.14 -8.24 0.71
C LEU A 323 41.49 -8.65 1.34
N MET A 324 41.62 -8.50 2.65
CA MET A 324 42.81 -9.00 3.35
C MET A 324 42.78 -10.53 3.28
N PRO A 325 43.91 -11.19 2.91
CA PRO A 325 44.03 -12.64 2.99
C PRO A 325 43.69 -13.08 4.42
N ARG A 326 42.65 -13.90 4.59
CA ARG A 326 42.34 -14.48 5.89
C ARG A 326 43.46 -15.44 6.25
N SER A 327 44.25 -15.08 7.26
CA SER A 327 45.17 -15.98 7.92
C SER A 327 44.41 -17.19 8.48
N LYS A 328 45.05 -18.36 8.36
CA LYS A 328 44.72 -19.73 8.76
C LYS A 328 43.52 -19.89 9.73
N PRO A 329 42.64 -20.89 9.50
CA PRO A 329 41.53 -21.18 10.41
C PRO A 329 42.05 -21.49 11.81
N LEU A 330 41.42 -20.87 12.82
CA LEU A 330 41.68 -21.17 14.22
C LEU A 330 41.37 -22.64 14.52
N PRO A 331 42.22 -23.34 15.30
CA PRO A 331 41.98 -24.73 15.65
C PRO A 331 40.70 -24.89 16.46
N GLU A 332 39.96 -25.93 16.10
CA GLU A 332 38.66 -26.33 16.62
C GLU A 332 38.75 -26.59 18.13
N LYS A 333 38.12 -25.73 18.94
CA LYS A 333 37.99 -25.97 20.38
C LYS A 333 37.05 -27.15 20.60
N GLN A 334 37.62 -28.26 21.06
CA GLN A 334 36.90 -29.40 21.61
C GLN A 334 35.86 -28.93 22.63
N LYS A 335 34.59 -29.18 22.32
CA LYS A 335 33.50 -29.05 23.30
C LYS A 335 33.51 -30.28 24.19
N SER A 336 33.96 -30.12 25.43
CA SER A 336 33.74 -31.11 26.49
C SER A 336 32.23 -31.27 26.73
N LYS A 337 31.73 -32.49 26.58
CA LYS A 337 30.39 -32.88 27.02
C LYS A 337 30.30 -32.67 28.53
N LYS A 338 29.45 -31.75 28.98
CA LYS A 338 28.96 -31.70 30.35
C LYS A 338 27.51 -32.18 30.32
N VAL A 339 27.28 -33.36 30.89
CA VAL A 339 25.96 -33.93 31.12
C VAL A 339 25.64 -33.78 32.60
N GLN A 340 24.39 -33.41 32.88
CA GLN A 340 23.61 -33.52 34.13
C GLN A 340 23.92 -32.56 35.29
N SER A 341 23.11 -31.51 35.39
CA SER A 341 22.02 -31.34 36.37
C SER A 341 21.59 -29.87 36.29
N MET A 342 20.45 -29.62 35.64
CA MET A 342 19.89 -28.27 35.54
C MET A 342 18.74 -28.23 36.55
N GLU A 343 19.07 -27.81 37.76
CA GLU A 343 18.08 -27.58 38.80
C GLU A 343 17.22 -26.37 38.41
N LEU A 344 15.94 -26.46 38.77
CA LEU A 344 14.86 -25.51 38.46
C LEU A 344 15.17 -24.04 38.87
N PHE A 345 16.22 -23.81 39.67
CA PHE A 345 16.69 -22.50 40.11
C PHE A 345 17.44 -21.71 39.03
N ASP A 346 18.16 -22.39 38.11
CA ASP A 346 18.89 -21.69 37.04
C ASP A 346 17.94 -21.08 35.99
N PHE A 347 16.73 -21.65 35.84
CA PHE A 347 15.71 -21.15 34.91
C PHE A 347 15.06 -19.84 35.37
N ILE A 348 14.87 -19.67 36.68
CA ILE A 348 14.28 -18.45 37.25
C ILE A 348 15.32 -17.32 37.23
N GLU A 349 16.59 -17.61 37.56
CA GLU A 349 17.66 -16.62 37.44
C GLU A 349 17.93 -16.19 35.99
N ASP A 350 17.80 -17.10 35.02
CA ASP A 350 17.96 -16.75 33.61
C ASP A 350 16.78 -15.93 33.09
N GLU A 351 15.54 -16.17 33.54
CA GLU A 351 14.39 -15.32 33.18
C GLU A 351 14.52 -13.91 33.78
N ASP A 352 14.91 -13.76 35.05
CA ASP A 352 15.11 -12.45 35.67
C ASP A 352 16.25 -11.67 34.99
N LYS A 353 17.36 -12.32 34.65
CA LYS A 353 18.45 -11.72 33.85
C LYS A 353 18.00 -11.35 32.44
N ARG A 354 17.07 -12.10 31.85
CA ARG A 354 16.50 -11.83 30.52
C ARG A 354 15.56 -10.62 30.56
N TRP A 355 14.73 -10.49 31.60
CA TRP A 355 13.86 -9.34 31.81
C TRP A 355 14.64 -8.06 32.15
N GLU A 356 15.71 -8.17 32.93
CA GLU A 356 16.61 -7.05 33.22
C GLU A 356 17.37 -6.57 31.97
N LYS A 357 17.72 -7.49 31.06
CA LYS A 357 18.32 -7.18 29.75
C LYS A 357 17.33 -6.51 28.80
N VAL A 358 16.05 -6.90 28.82
CA VAL A 358 14.98 -6.24 28.05
C VAL A 358 14.73 -4.82 28.57
N GLN A 359 14.72 -4.61 29.90
CA GLN A 359 14.63 -3.27 30.49
C GLN A 359 15.84 -2.39 30.15
N LYS A 360 17.07 -2.95 30.14
CA LYS A 360 18.29 -2.21 29.73
C LYS A 360 18.35 -1.92 28.22
N MET A 361 17.62 -2.67 27.39
CA MET A 361 17.54 -2.43 25.94
C MET A 361 16.41 -1.46 25.53
N SER A 362 15.41 -1.24 26.37
CA SER A 362 14.30 -0.30 26.10
C SER A 362 14.72 1.14 25.83
N PRO A 363 15.74 1.74 26.50
CA PRO A 363 16.21 3.08 26.15
C PRO A 363 17.01 3.13 24.84
N GLN A 364 17.64 2.03 24.44
CA GLN A 364 18.52 1.97 23.25
C GLN A 364 17.73 1.76 21.96
N LEU A 365 16.58 1.08 22.03
CA LEU A 365 15.65 0.91 20.91
C LEU A 365 14.85 2.19 20.58
N ASN A 366 14.80 3.16 21.49
CA ASN A 366 14.22 4.49 21.23
C ASN A 366 15.20 5.49 20.58
N SER A 367 16.47 5.12 20.33
CA SER A 367 17.50 6.04 19.82
C SER A 367 18.07 5.69 18.43
N ARG A 368 17.63 4.60 17.79
CA ARG A 368 18.11 4.19 16.47
C ARG A 368 16.96 3.93 15.50
N ASN A 369 16.94 4.74 14.44
CA ASN A 369 15.98 4.84 13.33
C ASN A 369 14.71 5.57 13.76
N TRP A 370 14.51 6.84 13.38
CA TRP A 370 14.45 7.30 11.99
C TRP A 370 15.30 8.54 11.73
N ARG A 371 16.42 8.39 10.99
CA ARG A 371 16.91 9.48 10.12
C ARG A 371 16.23 9.30 8.77
N ILE A 372 15.07 9.93 8.62
CA ILE A 372 14.50 10.22 7.30
C ILE A 372 15.31 11.40 6.73
N ASN A 373 15.69 11.31 5.46
CA ASN A 373 16.35 12.39 4.71
C ASN A 373 15.60 13.72 4.87
N PRO A 374 16.27 14.84 5.21
CA PRO A 374 15.67 16.16 5.18
C PRO A 374 15.86 16.76 3.79
N LEU A 375 15.03 16.36 2.81
CA LEU A 375 15.01 17.01 1.48
C LEU A 375 13.60 17.32 0.95
N LEU A 376 12.59 17.33 1.81
CA LEU A 376 11.21 17.62 1.38
C LEU A 376 10.45 18.66 2.23
N ASN A 377 11.16 19.49 3.02
CA ASN A 377 10.57 20.68 3.64
C ASN A 377 11.35 21.94 3.23
N ARG A 378 11.01 22.48 2.06
CA ARG A 378 11.07 23.91 1.78
C ARG A 378 9.92 24.28 0.86
N LEU A 379 8.78 24.63 1.45
CA LEU A 379 7.93 25.76 1.04
C LEU A 379 7.19 26.25 2.31
N PRO A 380 6.98 27.57 2.47
CA PRO A 380 6.58 28.18 3.73
C PRO A 380 5.06 28.20 3.93
N SER A 381 4.61 27.94 5.15
CA SER A 381 3.29 28.32 5.64
C SER A 381 3.18 29.84 5.69
N ALA A 382 2.20 30.41 4.99
CA ALA A 382 1.73 31.77 5.19
C ALA A 382 0.37 31.70 5.89
N GLU A 383 0.37 32.01 7.20
CA GLU A 383 -0.83 32.49 7.87
C GLU A 383 -1.05 33.95 7.50
N GLY A 384 -2.29 34.30 7.20
CA GLY A 384 -2.69 35.64 6.78
C GLY A 384 -2.91 36.61 7.93
N THR A 385 -2.80 37.90 7.60
CA THR A 385 -3.76 39.02 7.83
C THR A 385 -3.03 40.37 7.70
N PRO A 386 -3.72 41.51 7.54
CA PRO A 386 -4.59 41.91 6.44
C PRO A 386 -4.05 43.16 5.69
N HIS A 387 -4.72 43.54 4.59
CA HIS A 387 -4.51 44.73 3.75
C HIS A 387 -4.05 46.02 4.47
N PRO A 388 -3.25 46.88 3.79
CA PRO A 388 -3.86 47.97 3.02
C PRO A 388 -3.20 48.29 1.66
N SER A 389 -4.04 48.88 0.81
CA SER A 389 -3.81 49.73 -0.37
C SER A 389 -2.41 50.34 -0.55
N ALA A 390 -1.82 50.18 -1.74
CA ALA A 390 -1.46 51.30 -2.65
C ALA A 390 -0.59 50.82 -3.84
N ASN A 391 -0.97 51.29 -5.03
CA ASN A 391 -0.21 51.49 -6.26
C ASN A 391 1.31 51.19 -6.24
N ASN A 392 1.78 50.35 -7.18
CA ASN A 392 2.68 50.81 -8.24
C ASN A 392 2.99 49.74 -9.31
N SER A 393 2.99 50.24 -10.54
CA SER A 393 3.49 49.71 -11.80
C SER A 393 4.79 48.89 -11.73
N ALA A 394 4.77 47.70 -12.37
CA ALA A 394 5.84 47.15 -13.20
C ALA A 394 5.34 45.86 -13.88
N ALA A 395 4.77 46.00 -15.07
CA ALA A 395 4.39 44.89 -15.91
C ALA A 395 5.53 44.56 -16.89
N ASP A 396 6.28 43.49 -16.64
CA ASP A 396 7.12 42.86 -17.66
C ASP A 396 6.26 41.86 -18.43
N HIS A 397 5.56 42.39 -19.44
CA HIS A 397 4.86 41.59 -20.43
C HIS A 397 5.86 40.81 -21.29
N LEU A 398 5.76 39.48 -21.29
CA LEU A 398 6.34 38.65 -22.33
C LEU A 398 5.62 38.94 -23.66
N ASN A 399 6.21 39.82 -24.48
CA ASN A 399 5.80 40.01 -25.87
C ASN A 399 6.11 38.73 -26.65
N LEU A 400 5.10 37.87 -26.80
CA LEU A 400 5.07 36.78 -27.78
C LEU A 400 4.56 37.36 -29.10
N CYS A 401 5.47 37.52 -30.08
CA CYS A 401 5.07 37.83 -31.44
C CYS A 401 4.45 36.57 -32.10
N PRO A 402 3.33 36.69 -32.82
CA PRO A 402 2.78 35.59 -33.59
C PRO A 402 3.73 35.31 -34.77
N GLY A 403 4.49 34.22 -34.67
CA GLY A 403 5.50 33.83 -35.68
C GLY A 403 6.74 33.13 -35.11
N ASP A 404 6.92 33.11 -33.79
CA ASP A 404 8.07 32.42 -33.18
C ASP A 404 7.97 30.89 -33.35
N SER A 405 8.81 30.33 -34.23
CA SER A 405 8.98 28.87 -34.37
C SER A 405 9.36 28.24 -33.03
N LEU A 406 8.85 27.03 -32.74
CA LEU A 406 9.18 26.22 -31.56
C LEU A 406 10.68 26.15 -31.25
N THR A 407 11.52 26.17 -32.28
CA THR A 407 12.99 26.17 -32.14
C THR A 407 13.55 27.47 -31.53
N SER A 408 12.92 28.61 -31.77
CA SER A 408 13.29 29.91 -31.20
C SER A 408 12.91 30.02 -29.72
N LEU A 409 11.74 29.48 -29.34
CA LEU A 409 11.28 29.37 -27.95
C LEU A 409 12.18 28.44 -27.13
N LEU A 410 12.62 27.33 -27.70
CA LEU A 410 13.59 26.41 -27.08
C LEU A 410 14.97 27.05 -26.87
N ARG A 411 15.43 27.95 -27.76
CA ARG A 411 16.66 28.73 -27.55
C ARG A 411 16.52 29.78 -26.45
N LYS A 412 15.39 30.50 -26.39
CA LYS A 412 15.09 31.48 -25.32
C LYS A 412 15.00 30.79 -23.95
N ALA A 413 14.38 29.60 -23.87
CA ALA A 413 14.31 28.82 -22.64
C ALA A 413 15.69 28.28 -22.19
N LYS A 414 16.54 27.83 -23.12
CA LYS A 414 17.90 27.36 -22.80
C LYS A 414 18.81 28.48 -22.29
N THR A 415 18.69 29.69 -22.83
CA THR A 415 19.48 30.85 -22.39
C THR A 415 19.06 31.35 -21.02
N GLN A 416 17.76 31.34 -20.69
CA GLN A 416 17.30 31.61 -19.32
C GLN A 416 17.79 30.56 -18.30
N LYS A 417 17.78 29.27 -18.66
CA LYS A 417 18.29 28.20 -17.78
C LYS A 417 19.80 28.30 -17.53
N ALA A 418 20.57 28.77 -18.51
CA ALA A 418 22.00 29.03 -18.36
C ALA A 418 22.28 30.23 -17.44
N ASN A 419 21.47 31.30 -17.52
CA ASN A 419 21.60 32.45 -16.63
C ASN A 419 21.20 32.13 -15.19
N ALA A 420 20.20 31.26 -14.96
CA ALA A 420 19.81 30.83 -13.62
C ALA A 420 20.91 30.03 -12.89
N ARG A 421 21.78 29.31 -13.63
CA ARG A 421 22.92 28.59 -13.05
C ARG A 421 24.09 29.47 -12.61
N LYS A 422 24.18 30.72 -13.07
CA LYS A 422 25.23 31.65 -12.64
C LYS A 422 25.00 32.21 -11.23
N TYR A 423 23.79 32.10 -10.68
CA TYR A 423 23.42 32.74 -9.42
C TYR A 423 23.21 31.79 -8.23
N PHE A 424 23.43 30.48 -8.41
CA PHE A 424 23.35 29.50 -7.31
C PHE A 424 24.56 28.55 -7.33
N PRO A 425 25.61 28.79 -6.51
CA PRO A 425 26.67 27.82 -6.32
C PRO A 425 26.15 26.66 -5.44
N HIS A 426 26.48 25.43 -5.83
CA HIS A 426 26.11 24.22 -5.11
C HIS A 426 26.72 24.19 -3.69
N PRO A 427 25.99 23.70 -2.67
CA PRO A 427 26.55 23.52 -1.33
C PRO A 427 27.44 22.27 -1.27
N VAL A 428 28.55 22.39 -0.54
CA VAL A 428 29.56 21.35 -0.24
C VAL A 428 29.02 20.31 0.73
#